data_AF-H3ZEK4-F1
#
_entry.id   AF-H3ZEK4-F1
#
_cell.length_a   1.000
_cell.length_b   1.000
_cell.length_c   1.000
_cell.angle_alpha   90.00
_cell.angle_beta   90.00
_cell.angle_gamma   90.00
#
_symmetry.space_group_name_H-M   'P 1'
#
loop_
_entity.id
_entity.type
_entity.pdbx_description
1 polymer ?
#
loop_
_entity_poly.entity_id
_entity_poly.type
_entity_poly.pdbx_seq_one_letter_code
_entity_poly.pdbx_strand_id
1 'polypeptide(L)'
;MIESPCVACCKLDSAKVCIGCYRHISEIVDWNRRSEAELAAIMQQVAARKAAYQQQDIFNITTSPITQAEWQAAKQASKRSQD
;
A
#
# COMPACT_ATOMS: atom_id res chain seq x y z
N MET A 1 -8.79 14.01 9.82
CA MET A 1 -8.98 13.16 8.61
C MET A 1 -7.72 13.27 7.77
N ILE A 2 -7.04 12.14 7.54
CA ILE A 2 -5.81 12.10 6.75
C ILE A 2 -6.14 11.82 5.29
N GLU A 3 -5.61 12.65 4.39
CA GLU A 3 -5.81 12.49 2.96
C GLU A 3 -5.10 11.23 2.43
N SER A 4 -5.78 10.54 1.50
CA SER A 4 -5.24 9.34 0.87
C SER A 4 -4.14 9.72 -0.13
N PRO A 5 -2.94 9.09 -0.08
CA PRO A 5 -1.86 9.36 -1.04
C PRO A 5 -2.10 8.72 -2.42
N CYS A 6 -3.32 8.25 -2.69
CA CYS A 6 -3.65 7.48 -3.88
C CYS A 6 -3.60 8.33 -5.14
N VAL A 7 -2.86 7.88 -6.15
CA VAL A 7 -2.80 8.50 -7.49
C VAL A 7 -3.65 7.75 -8.53
N ALA A 8 -4.55 6.88 -8.08
CA ALA A 8 -5.44 6.06 -8.91
C ALA A 8 -4.75 5.18 -9.98
N CYS A 9 -3.47 4.83 -9.76
CA CYS A 9 -2.69 3.96 -10.64
C CYS A 9 -2.06 2.81 -9.83
N CYS A 10 -2.89 1.84 -9.42
CA CYS A 10 -2.45 0.73 -8.59
C CYS A 10 -1.61 -0.28 -9.39
N LYS A 11 -0.30 -0.25 -9.19
CA LYS A 11 0.67 -1.24 -9.67
C LYS A 11 1.57 -1.64 -8.51
N LEU A 12 1.60 -2.92 -8.19
CA LEU A 12 2.36 -3.46 -7.06
C LEU A 12 3.70 -4.00 -7.53
N ASP A 13 4.73 -3.82 -6.72
CA ASP A 13 6.01 -4.52 -6.86
C ASP A 13 5.92 -5.96 -6.33
N SER A 14 7.06 -6.66 -6.34
CA SER A 14 7.19 -8.00 -5.77
C SER A 14 6.89 -8.06 -4.27
N ALA A 15 7.13 -6.97 -3.52
CA ALA A 15 6.83 -6.83 -2.10
C ALA A 15 5.39 -6.37 -1.82
N LYS A 16 4.51 -6.33 -2.83
CA LYS A 16 3.11 -5.87 -2.73
C LYS A 16 2.96 -4.42 -2.26
N VAL A 17 3.97 -3.59 -2.52
CA VAL A 17 3.95 -2.13 -2.36
C VAL A 17 3.55 -1.48 -3.68
N CYS A 18 2.60 -0.55 -3.62
CA CYS A 18 2.17 0.20 -4.78
C CYS A 18 3.22 1.23 -5.18
N ILE A 19 3.74 1.18 -6.39
CA ILE A 19 4.80 2.10 -6.85
C ILE A 19 4.30 3.54 -7.08
N GLY A 20 2.99 3.76 -7.10
CA GLY A 20 2.39 5.09 -7.26
C GLY A 20 2.13 5.81 -5.94
N CYS A 21 1.54 5.12 -4.96
CA CYS A 21 1.18 5.70 -3.66
C CYS A 21 2.02 5.19 -2.48
N TYR A 22 2.94 4.27 -2.73
CA TYR A 22 3.88 3.67 -1.76
C TYR A 22 3.23 3.02 -0.54
N ARG A 23 1.95 2.66 -0.64
CA ARG A 23 1.23 1.85 0.34
C ARG A 23 1.36 0.38 0.01
N HIS A 24 1.45 -0.46 1.04
CA HIS A 24 1.34 -1.90 0.93
C HIS A 24 -0.13 -2.30 0.69
N ILE A 25 -0.37 -3.42 -0.01
CA ILE A 25 -1.73 -3.89 -0.31
C ILE A 25 -2.63 -4.03 0.94
N SER A 26 -2.09 -4.46 2.09
CA SER A 26 -2.85 -4.55 3.35
C SER A 26 -3.33 -3.19 3.86
N GLU A 27 -2.54 -2.13 3.65
CA GLU A 27 -2.92 -0.76 4.01
C GLU A 27 -3.97 -0.20 3.04
N ILE A 28 -3.93 -0.62 1.77
CA ILE A 28 -4.89 -0.22 0.75
C ILE A 28 -6.27 -0.83 1.05
N VAL A 29 -6.33 -2.12 1.37
CA VAL A 29 -7.62 -2.82 1.59
C VAL A 29 -8.32 -2.41 2.89
N ASP A 30 -7.56 -1.96 3.89
CA ASP A 30 -8.10 -1.59 5.21
C ASP A 30 -8.15 -0.09 5.48
N TRP A 31 -7.75 0.77 4.56
CA TRP A 31 -7.56 2.20 4.81
C TRP A 31 -8.72 2.84 5.61
N ASN A 32 -9.96 2.61 5.18
CA ASN A 32 -11.17 3.19 5.80
C ASN A 32 -11.54 2.56 7.16
N ARG A 33 -10.82 1.54 7.62
CA ARG A 33 -11.05 0.82 8.88
C ARG A 33 -9.98 1.11 9.93
N ARG A 34 -8.94 1.86 9.58
CA ARG A 34 -7.84 2.24 10.48
C ARG A 34 -8.21 3.50 11.26
N SER A 35 -7.73 3.58 12.49
CA SER A 35 -7.77 4.79 13.31
C SER A 35 -6.87 5.88 12.74
N GLU A 36 -7.10 7.14 13.12
CA GLU A 36 -6.27 8.26 12.67
C GLU A 36 -4.79 8.13 13.08
N ALA A 37 -4.52 7.51 14.24
CA ALA A 37 -3.16 7.20 14.69
C ALA A 37 -2.48 6.17 13.78
N GLU A 38 -3.19 5.11 13.39
CA GLU A 38 -2.66 4.12 12.44
C GLU A 38 -2.46 4.73 11.06
N LEU A 39 -3.39 5.56 10.60
CA LEU A 39 -3.26 6.28 9.32
C LEU A 39 -2.03 7.20 9.33
N ALA A 40 -1.78 7.92 10.43
CA ALA A 40 -0.58 8.76 10.57
C ALA A 40 0.71 7.93 10.52
N ALA A 41 0.74 6.78 11.21
CA ALA A 41 1.87 5.86 11.16
C ALA A 41 2.10 5.29 9.74
N ILE A 42 1.03 4.92 9.03
CA ILE A 42 1.13 4.47 7.63
C ILE A 42 1.71 5.58 6.76
N MET A 43 1.28 6.84 6.93
CA MET A 43 1.82 7.96 6.14
C MET A 43 3.32 8.20 6.37
N GLN A 44 3.82 7.98 7.59
CA GLN A 44 5.26 8.00 7.86
C GLN A 44 6.00 6.88 7.12
N GLN A 45 5.45 5.65 7.12
CA GLN A 45 6.02 4.52 6.39
C GLN A 45 5.98 4.72 4.88
N VAL A 46 4.89 5.30 4.34
CA VAL A 46 4.75 5.70 2.94
C VAL A 46 5.85 6.68 2.54
N ALA A 47 6.13 7.69 3.36
CA ALA A 47 7.20 8.65 3.10
C ALA A 47 8.58 7.96 3.06
N ALA A 48 8.86 7.06 4.00
CA ALA A 48 10.10 6.29 4.02
C ALA A 48 10.26 5.38 2.79
N ARG A 49 9.19 4.65 2.42
CA ARG A 49 9.19 3.80 1.21
C ARG A 49 9.40 4.62 -0.05
N LYS A 50 8.72 5.77 -0.17
CA LYS A 50 8.91 6.69 -1.29
C LYS A 50 10.37 7.14 -1.43
N ALA A 51 11.02 7.53 -0.33
CA ALA A 51 12.42 7.93 -0.33
C ALA A 51 13.35 6.79 -0.77
N ALA A 52 13.11 5.56 -0.31
CA ALA A 52 13.87 4.39 -0.72
C ALA A 52 13.70 4.06 -2.22
N TYR A 53 12.49 4.24 -2.74
CA TYR A 53 12.18 4.04 -4.16
C TYR A 53 12.84 5.06 -5.09
N GLN A 54 12.98 6.32 -4.65
CA GLN A 54 13.65 7.36 -5.45
C GLN A 54 15.13 7.04 -5.71
N GLN A 55 15.73 6.15 -4.92
CA GLN A 55 17.11 5.70 -5.11
C GLN A 55 17.22 4.47 -6.02
N GLN A 56 16.10 3.90 -6.46
CA GLN A 56 16.04 2.73 -7.34
C GLN A 56 15.75 3.12 -8.79
N ASP A 57 16.21 2.31 -9.73
CA ASP A 57 15.85 2.45 -11.15
C ASP A 57 14.39 2.01 -11.36
N ILE A 58 13.48 2.98 -11.25
CA ILE A 58 12.03 2.75 -11.34
C ILE A 58 11.59 2.16 -12.69
N PHE A 59 12.39 2.33 -13.75
CA PHE A 59 12.08 1.82 -15.09
C PHE A 59 12.28 0.31 -15.20
N ASN A 60 13.08 -0.28 -14.31
CA ASN A 60 13.39 -1.71 -14.29
C ASN A 60 12.63 -2.49 -13.20
N ILE A 61 11.70 -1.84 -12.49
CA ILE A 61 10.87 -2.50 -11.48
C ILE A 61 9.77 -3.29 -12.19
N THR A 62 9.78 -4.61 -11.99
CA THR A 62 8.66 -5.46 -12.42
C THR A 62 7.45 -5.16 -11.54
N THR A 63 6.34 -4.77 -12.17
CA THR A 63 5.08 -4.50 -11.47
C THR A 63 3.95 -5.34 -12.03
N SER A 64 2.98 -5.63 -11.17
CA SER A 64 1.73 -6.28 -11.55
C SER A 64 0.51 -5.42 -11.17
N PRO A 65 -0.58 -5.45 -11.96
CA PRO A 65 -1.83 -4.89 -11.52
C PRO A 65 -2.34 -5.66 -10.30
N ILE A 66 -3.09 -5.00 -9.43
CA ILE A 66 -3.77 -5.70 -8.33
C ILE A 66 -4.93 -6.53 -8.91
N THR A 67 -4.91 -7.84 -8.69
CA THR A 67 -6.00 -8.71 -9.09
C THR A 67 -7.09 -8.76 -8.01
N GLN A 68 -8.31 -9.14 -8.41
CA GLN A 68 -9.40 -9.34 -7.45
C GLN A 68 -9.05 -10.37 -6.37
N ALA A 69 -8.37 -11.45 -6.75
CA ALA A 69 -7.93 -12.49 -5.83
C ALA A 69 -6.93 -11.96 -4.80
N GLU A 70 -5.93 -11.18 -5.22
CA GLU A 70 -4.95 -10.57 -4.30
C GLU A 70 -5.60 -9.59 -3.33
N TRP A 71 -6.53 -8.77 -3.81
CA TRP A 71 -7.26 -7.84 -2.95
C TRP A 71 -8.11 -8.58 -1.91
N GLN A 72 -8.83 -9.63 -2.33
CA GLN A 72 -9.62 -10.46 -1.43
C GLN A 72 -8.74 -11.16 -0.39
N ALA A 73 -7.60 -11.71 -0.81
CA ALA A 73 -6.66 -12.37 0.09
C ALA A 73 -6.10 -11.40 1.14
N ALA A 74 -5.67 -10.21 0.73
CA ALA A 74 -5.19 -9.17 1.63
C ALA A 74 -6.27 -8.77 2.65
N LYS A 75 -7.52 -8.58 2.19
CA LYS A 75 -8.64 -8.21 3.05
C LYS A 75 -9.00 -9.32 4.06
N GLN A 76 -8.89 -10.58 3.67
CA GLN A 76 -9.11 -11.71 4.58
C GLN A 76 -8.02 -11.80 5.65
N ALA A 77 -6.76 -11.58 5.27
CA ALA A 77 -5.63 -11.57 6.21
C ALA A 77 -5.76 -10.47 7.27
N SER A 78 -6.21 -9.28 6.85
CA SER A 78 -6.47 -8.16 7.75
C SER A 78 -7.55 -8.43 8.79
N LYS A 79 -8.65 -9.07 8.38
CA LYS A 79 -9.73 -9.46 9.31
C LYS A 79 -9.24 -10.45 10.37
N ARG A 80 -8.40 -11.41 9.98
CA ARG A 80 -7.88 -12.45 10.88
C ARG A 80 -6.89 -11.94 11.94
N SER A 81 -6.43 -10.69 11.83
CA SER A 81 -5.54 -10.06 12.82
C SER A 81 -6.29 -9.14 13.81
N GLN A 82 -7.61 -9.00 13.64
CA GLN A 82 -8.47 -8.14 14.47
C GLN A 82 -9.43 -8.93 15.37
N ASP A 83 -9.36 -10.27 15.34
CA ASP A 83 -10.05 -11.21 16.22
C ASP A 83 -9.14 -11.69 17.37
#